data_AF-A0AA40HBC6-F1
#
_entry.id   AF-A0AA40HBC6-F1
#
_cell.length_a   1.000
_cell.length_b   1.000
_cell.length_c   1.000
_cell.angle_alpha   90.00
_cell.angle_beta   90.00
_cell.angle_gamma   90.00
#
_symmetry.space_group_name_H-M   'P 1'
#
loop_
_entity.id
_entity.type
_entity.pdbx_description
1 polymer ?
#
loop_
_entity_poly.entity_id
_entity_poly.type
_entity_poly.pdbx_seq_one_letter_code
_entity_poly.pdbx_strand_id
1 'polypeptide(L)'
;MKASTVTIQAAWRSYRARRRARAVKAACRIQAWFRGWKARKGYLAVLKAVRAVQGRFRARRARARFLSMRASAVTIQRRWRATLSGRRAREHVLTLQTSERRARVRLLRFAAAARYHLAAVQVQRAYRRHAAVRSAERRLRAAICIQRWFRARLRLKRLMQICHSVVAIQRQVHARRGQQDRAASVIQAAARRFLLRKKQEQLRAGIVRIQALWRGYALRKKNNCTKIRAIRTSLQALSGEVREEDKLYKRTALALYHLLTYKHLSAVLEALKHLEVVTRLSPRCCEDMAQSGAIGQLFLLIRSCNRSVPCMEVVSYAVQVLLHVAKVALQFAEQVLTREVRSAMRCPCARPRMSMPSPVRASAGVSGTVFVFDGAFGSGHFLTLASGPGSELYERTAAAVCAVDSCVDTLLGLLRMYREKPGDRVADKSGSIFTRTCCLLAVLLKATGRASDAQNRAKVADCVCSIYRLTAHKHRADSERTLHRPSHNSSVSLPHLPESPARARMVARLQPEWVLRRENVQEITTPLQAVQLVMDTLGVPYP
;
A
#
# COMPACT_ATOMS: atom_id res chain seq x y z
N MET A 1 199.77 62.95 132.08
CA MET A 1 199.32 62.72 130.69
C MET A 1 198.60 61.39 130.44
N LYS A 2 198.98 60.24 131.04
CA LYS A 2 198.39 58.92 130.71
C LYS A 2 196.88 58.76 130.99
N ALA A 3 196.34 59.41 132.04
CA ALA A 3 194.93 59.27 132.43
C ALA A 3 193.95 59.89 131.42
N SER A 4 194.27 61.07 130.87
CA SER A 4 193.41 61.78 129.91
C SER A 4 193.26 61.03 128.58
N THR A 5 194.27 60.28 128.16
CA THR A 5 194.23 59.48 126.93
C THR A 5 193.27 58.30 127.05
N VAL A 6 193.21 57.65 128.21
CA VAL A 6 192.35 56.48 128.47
C VAL A 6 190.87 56.86 128.50
N THR A 7 190.51 58.00 129.12
CA THR A 7 189.12 58.49 129.13
C THR A 7 188.61 58.84 127.74
N ILE A 8 189.44 59.51 126.91
CA ILE A 8 189.07 59.81 125.51
C ILE A 8 188.88 58.51 124.70
N GLN A 9 189.78 57.54 124.87
CA GLN A 9 189.66 56.23 124.20
C GLN A 9 188.40 55.46 124.65
N ALA A 10 188.06 55.46 125.94
CA ALA A 10 186.86 54.82 126.47
C ALA A 10 185.56 55.51 125.99
N ALA A 11 185.55 56.85 125.97
CA ALA A 11 184.44 57.64 125.45
C ALA A 11 184.22 57.37 123.94
N TRP A 12 185.30 57.30 123.16
CA TRP A 12 185.21 56.95 121.74
C TRP A 12 184.71 55.52 121.54
N ARG A 13 185.25 54.51 122.24
CA ARG A 13 184.75 53.12 122.15
C ARG A 13 183.25 53.03 122.48
N SER A 14 182.81 53.76 123.51
CA SER A 14 181.39 53.84 123.90
C SER A 14 180.53 54.52 122.83
N TYR A 15 180.99 55.63 122.23
CA TYR A 15 180.27 56.28 121.13
C TYR A 15 180.21 55.38 119.89
N ARG A 16 181.30 54.68 119.52
CA ARG A 16 181.31 53.71 118.41
C ARG A 16 180.34 52.56 118.65
N ALA A 17 180.31 52.00 119.86
CA ALA A 17 179.39 50.94 120.25
C ALA A 17 177.92 51.40 120.17
N ARG A 18 177.60 52.58 120.72
CA ARG A 18 176.25 53.18 120.65
C ARG A 18 175.83 53.47 119.21
N ARG A 19 176.73 53.99 118.37
CA ARG A 19 176.46 54.24 116.94
C ARG A 19 176.15 52.95 116.20
N ARG A 20 176.92 51.88 116.43
CA ARG A 20 176.64 50.54 115.90
C ARG A 20 175.31 49.99 116.40
N ALA A 21 175.03 50.07 117.71
CA ALA A 21 173.77 49.61 118.28
C ALA A 21 172.55 50.37 117.71
N ARG A 22 172.64 51.69 117.51
CA ARG A 22 171.60 52.49 116.83
C ARG A 22 171.41 52.07 115.38
N ALA A 23 172.49 51.85 114.63
CA ALA A 23 172.43 51.37 113.25
C ALA A 23 171.78 49.99 113.16
N VAL A 24 172.17 49.05 114.03
CA VAL A 24 171.55 47.72 114.12
C VAL A 24 170.07 47.83 114.50
N LYS A 25 169.70 48.66 115.48
CA LYS A 25 168.29 48.85 115.88
C LYS A 25 167.43 49.44 114.75
N ALA A 26 167.96 50.41 114.00
CA ALA A 26 167.30 50.96 112.81
C ALA A 26 167.15 49.89 111.71
N ALA A 27 168.21 49.14 111.43
CA ALA A 27 168.19 48.03 110.47
C ALA A 27 167.15 46.97 110.88
N CYS A 28 167.11 46.56 112.15
CA CYS A 28 166.11 45.61 112.66
C CYS A 28 164.68 46.14 112.50
N ARG A 29 164.43 47.44 112.73
CA ARG A 29 163.10 48.06 112.50
C ARG A 29 162.68 48.03 111.04
N ILE A 30 163.58 48.41 110.13
CA ILE A 30 163.32 48.37 108.68
C ILE A 30 163.09 46.92 108.23
N GLN A 31 163.92 45.99 108.69
CA GLN A 31 163.79 44.56 108.39
C GLN A 31 162.48 43.99 108.92
N ALA A 32 162.08 44.32 110.16
CA ALA A 32 160.82 43.88 110.74
C ALA A 32 159.61 44.44 109.98
N TRP A 33 159.61 45.74 109.66
CA TRP A 33 158.59 46.37 108.84
C TRP A 33 158.50 45.72 107.46
N PHE A 34 159.63 45.52 106.77
CA PHE A 34 159.67 44.90 105.44
C PHE A 34 159.18 43.46 105.46
N ARG A 35 159.59 42.66 106.47
CA ARG A 35 159.09 41.28 106.67
C ARG A 35 157.57 41.28 106.88
N GLY A 36 157.05 42.20 107.71
CA GLY A 36 155.61 42.36 107.94
C GLY A 36 154.85 42.80 106.68
N TRP A 37 155.37 43.77 105.93
CA TRP A 37 154.80 44.21 104.65
C TRP A 37 154.79 43.08 103.62
N LYS A 38 155.88 42.32 103.47
CA LYS A 38 155.99 41.18 102.55
C LYS A 38 154.96 40.10 102.90
N ALA A 39 154.84 39.75 104.18
CA ALA A 39 153.85 38.79 104.66
C ALA A 39 152.41 39.27 104.41
N ARG A 40 152.10 40.54 104.74
CA ARG A 40 150.77 41.13 104.50
C ARG A 40 150.41 41.21 103.02
N LYS A 41 151.37 41.55 102.15
CA LYS A 41 151.18 41.56 100.68
C LYS A 41 150.86 40.15 100.17
N GLY A 42 151.58 39.13 100.65
CA GLY A 42 151.29 37.73 100.35
C GLY A 42 149.89 37.30 100.79
N TYR A 43 149.52 37.60 102.04
CA TYR A 43 148.19 37.31 102.57
C TYR A 43 147.05 37.98 101.78
N LEU A 44 147.20 39.26 101.44
CA LEU A 44 146.19 39.99 100.65
C LEU A 44 146.08 39.46 99.21
N ALA A 45 147.17 39.02 98.59
CA ALA A 45 147.14 38.37 97.28
C ALA A 45 146.36 37.05 97.33
N VAL A 46 146.60 36.22 98.37
CA VAL A 46 145.83 34.99 98.62
C VAL A 46 144.35 35.32 98.84
N LEU A 47 144.01 36.30 99.68
CA LEU A 47 142.62 36.70 99.90
C LEU A 47 141.93 37.18 98.61
N LYS A 48 142.61 37.95 97.75
CA LYS A 48 142.08 38.37 96.45
C LYS A 48 141.80 37.16 95.56
N ALA A 49 142.72 36.20 95.48
CA ALA A 49 142.53 34.97 94.72
C ALA A 49 141.37 34.13 95.28
N VAL A 50 141.30 33.94 96.59
CA VAL A 50 140.19 33.23 97.26
C VAL A 50 138.85 33.89 96.95
N ARG A 51 138.73 35.21 97.08
CA ARG A 51 137.49 35.93 96.74
C ARG A 51 137.12 35.78 95.26
N ALA A 52 138.09 35.84 94.36
CA ALA A 52 137.85 35.65 92.93
C ALA A 52 137.36 34.22 92.61
N VAL A 53 137.99 33.20 93.20
CA VAL A 53 137.58 31.79 93.05
C VAL A 53 136.19 31.57 93.65
N GLN A 54 135.94 32.04 94.87
CA GLN A 54 134.64 31.95 95.53
C GLN A 54 133.55 32.69 94.74
N GLY A 55 133.85 33.88 94.20
CA GLY A 55 132.94 34.65 93.36
C GLY A 55 132.57 33.91 92.07
N ARG A 56 133.57 33.40 91.34
CA ARG A 56 133.36 32.59 90.12
C ARG A 56 132.58 31.31 90.42
N PHE A 57 132.89 30.63 91.52
CA PHE A 57 132.17 29.43 91.93
C PHE A 57 130.70 29.73 92.24
N ARG A 58 130.41 30.79 93.01
CA ARG A 58 129.03 31.22 93.30
C ARG A 58 128.28 31.58 92.02
N ALA A 59 128.89 32.31 91.09
CA ALA A 59 128.29 32.66 89.81
C ALA A 59 128.01 31.42 88.94
N ARG A 60 128.98 30.49 88.82
CA ARG A 60 128.79 29.22 88.11
C ARG A 60 127.66 28.40 88.73
N ARG A 61 127.60 28.30 90.05
CA ARG A 61 126.52 27.59 90.77
C ARG A 61 125.15 28.23 90.53
N ALA A 62 125.06 29.56 90.59
CA ALA A 62 123.82 30.29 90.30
C ALA A 62 123.37 30.12 88.85
N ARG A 63 124.30 30.23 87.89
CA ARG A 63 124.02 30.02 86.46
C ARG A 63 123.59 28.59 86.16
N ALA A 64 124.25 27.59 86.74
CA ALA A 64 123.87 26.19 86.59
C ALA A 64 122.44 25.93 87.13
N ARG A 65 122.11 26.49 88.31
CA ARG A 65 120.75 26.43 88.86
C ARG A 65 119.71 27.08 87.95
N PHE A 66 119.98 28.29 87.44
CA PHE A 66 119.08 28.98 86.51
C PHE A 66 118.87 28.20 85.22
N LEU A 67 119.95 27.68 84.62
CA LEU A 67 119.86 26.90 83.38
C LEU A 67 119.10 25.59 83.59
N SER A 68 119.33 24.90 84.72
CA SER A 68 118.56 23.71 85.09
C SER A 68 117.07 24.03 85.24
N MET A 69 116.73 25.09 85.98
CA MET A 69 115.34 25.53 86.15
C MET A 69 114.68 25.90 84.82
N ARG A 70 115.38 26.67 83.97
CA ARG A 70 114.90 27.06 82.64
C ARG A 70 114.71 25.84 81.74
N ALA A 71 115.64 24.89 81.75
CA ALA A 71 115.52 23.65 80.98
C ALA A 71 114.28 22.86 81.43
N SER A 72 114.08 22.69 82.73
CA SER A 72 112.87 22.04 83.28
C SER A 72 111.59 22.77 82.87
N ALA A 73 111.55 24.10 83.00
CA ALA A 73 110.40 24.91 82.61
C ALA A 73 110.07 24.78 81.11
N VAL A 74 111.07 24.82 80.23
CA VAL A 74 110.88 24.65 78.79
C VAL A 74 110.39 23.24 78.46
N THR A 75 110.89 22.20 79.13
CA THR A 75 110.42 20.82 78.95
C THR A 75 108.95 20.69 79.35
N ILE A 76 108.56 21.25 80.50
CA ILE A 76 107.16 21.26 80.96
C ILE A 76 106.29 22.02 79.96
N GLN A 77 106.70 23.23 79.53
CA GLN A 77 105.96 24.04 78.56
C GLN A 77 105.80 23.34 77.21
N ARG A 78 106.85 22.70 76.70
CA ARG A 78 106.80 21.92 75.45
C ARG A 78 105.82 20.75 75.58
N ARG A 79 105.91 19.98 76.67
CA ARG A 79 105.00 18.86 76.93
C ARG A 79 103.56 19.32 77.07
N TRP A 80 103.32 20.44 77.76
CA TRP A 80 102.00 21.03 77.90
C TRP A 80 101.42 21.48 76.54
N ARG A 81 102.18 22.21 75.73
CA ARG A 81 101.77 22.63 74.38
C ARG A 81 101.44 21.42 73.49
N ALA A 82 102.29 20.38 73.49
CA ALA A 82 102.02 19.15 72.75
C ALA A 82 100.74 18.46 73.23
N THR A 83 100.50 18.42 74.54
CA THR A 83 99.27 17.85 75.12
C THR A 83 98.03 18.64 74.70
N LEU A 84 98.11 19.98 74.69
CA LEU A 84 97.02 20.85 74.28
C LEU A 84 96.71 20.70 72.78
N SER A 85 97.72 20.66 71.92
CA SER A 85 97.55 20.38 70.49
C SER A 85 96.92 19.00 70.26
N GLY A 86 97.37 17.99 71.00
CA GLY A 86 96.78 16.64 70.95
C GLY A 86 95.33 16.60 71.42
N ARG A 87 94.95 17.38 72.45
CA ARG A 87 93.55 17.52 72.88
C ARG A 87 92.69 18.18 71.79
N ARG A 88 93.13 19.31 71.23
CA ARG A 88 92.43 20.01 70.15
C ARG A 88 92.22 19.13 68.91
N ALA A 89 93.25 18.39 68.50
CA ALA A 89 93.14 17.48 67.36
C ALA A 89 92.14 16.34 67.64
N ARG A 90 92.17 15.75 68.85
CA ARG A 90 91.18 14.72 69.24
C ARG A 90 89.76 15.27 69.29
N GLU A 91 89.54 16.44 69.90
CA GLU A 91 88.24 17.09 69.91
C GLU A 91 87.74 17.35 68.50
N HIS A 92 88.61 17.85 67.61
CA HIS A 92 88.23 18.09 66.22
C HIS A 92 87.81 16.79 65.51
N VAL A 93 88.59 15.71 65.62
CA VAL A 93 88.23 14.40 65.05
C VAL A 93 86.92 13.88 65.63
N LEU A 94 86.70 13.98 66.95
CA LEU A 94 85.44 13.57 67.58
C LEU A 94 84.26 14.42 67.08
N THR A 95 84.44 15.74 66.88
CA THR A 95 83.38 16.58 66.30
C THR A 95 83.05 16.19 64.86
N LEU A 96 84.03 15.83 64.05
CA LEU A 96 83.82 15.32 62.69
C LEU A 96 83.12 13.96 62.70
N GLN A 97 83.59 13.01 63.51
CA GLN A 97 82.94 11.69 63.63
C GLN A 97 81.49 11.80 64.12
N THR A 98 81.22 12.69 65.08
CA THR A 98 79.84 12.92 65.55
C THR A 98 78.99 13.65 64.52
N SER A 99 79.54 14.55 63.71
CA SER A 99 78.80 15.23 62.64
C SER A 99 78.49 14.27 61.48
N GLU A 100 79.44 13.43 61.08
CA GLU A 100 79.27 12.35 60.10
C GLU A 100 78.25 11.31 60.56
N ARG A 101 78.36 10.84 61.81
CA ARG A 101 77.37 9.91 62.39
C ARG A 101 75.98 10.52 62.40
N ARG A 102 75.85 11.80 62.79
CA ARG A 102 74.56 12.52 62.73
C ARG A 102 74.05 12.65 61.30
N ALA A 103 74.90 12.96 60.33
CA ALA A 103 74.53 13.03 58.92
C ALA A 103 74.04 11.67 58.39
N ARG A 104 74.75 10.58 58.70
CA ARG A 104 74.37 9.21 58.32
C ARG A 104 73.01 8.82 58.91
N VAL A 105 72.77 9.13 60.19
CA VAL A 105 71.47 8.86 60.82
C VAL A 105 70.35 9.69 60.17
N ARG A 106 70.58 10.98 59.86
CA ARG A 106 69.60 11.80 59.13
C ARG A 106 69.27 11.21 57.77
N LEU A 107 70.28 10.78 57.01
CA LEU A 107 70.09 10.17 55.69
C LEU A 107 69.28 8.86 55.79
N LEU A 108 69.59 8.00 56.75
CA LEU A 108 68.84 6.75 56.95
C LEU A 108 67.37 7.01 57.32
N ARG A 109 67.10 8.01 58.17
CA ARG A 109 65.73 8.42 58.51
C ARG A 109 64.98 8.96 57.31
N PHE A 110 65.62 9.80 56.50
CA PHE A 110 65.03 10.31 55.25
C PHE A 110 64.74 9.18 54.26
N ALA A 111 65.68 8.26 54.04
CA ALA A 111 65.50 7.11 53.17
C ALA A 111 64.39 6.16 53.66
N ALA A 112 64.24 6.00 54.98
CA ALA A 112 63.11 5.27 55.56
C ALA A 112 61.77 5.98 55.31
N ALA A 113 61.68 7.29 55.60
CA ALA A 113 60.48 8.08 55.34
C ALA A 113 60.08 8.06 53.86
N ALA A 114 61.04 8.25 52.95
CA ALA A 114 60.81 8.18 51.50
C ALA A 114 60.26 6.81 51.07
N ARG A 115 60.78 5.71 51.63
CA ARG A 115 60.26 4.35 51.37
C ARG A 115 58.81 4.19 51.86
N TYR A 116 58.48 4.66 53.06
CA TYR A 116 57.11 4.60 53.58
C TYR A 116 56.14 5.44 52.75
N HIS A 117 56.54 6.65 52.35
CA HIS A 117 55.73 7.47 51.46
C HIS A 117 55.53 6.83 50.09
N LEU A 118 56.58 6.24 49.50
CA LEU A 118 56.46 5.51 48.25
C LEU A 118 55.51 4.32 48.37
N ALA A 119 55.62 3.52 49.44
CA ALA A 119 54.71 2.41 49.70
C ALA A 119 53.26 2.90 49.85
N ALA A 120 53.04 3.98 50.59
CA ALA A 120 51.72 4.59 50.74
C ALA A 120 51.15 5.05 49.38
N VAL A 121 51.96 5.70 48.55
CA VAL A 121 51.56 6.13 47.20
C VAL A 121 51.24 4.93 46.31
N GLN A 122 52.03 3.84 46.38
CA GLN A 122 51.76 2.61 45.64
C GLN A 122 50.41 1.99 46.03
N VAL A 123 50.14 1.88 47.34
CA VAL A 123 48.85 1.36 47.85
C VAL A 123 47.70 2.26 47.44
N GLN A 124 47.83 3.58 47.60
CA GLN A 124 46.81 4.54 47.19
C GLN A 124 46.54 4.47 45.68
N ARG A 125 47.58 4.38 44.85
CA ARG A 125 47.46 4.23 43.40
C ARG A 125 46.74 2.94 43.03
N ALA A 126 47.11 1.82 43.65
CA ALA A 126 46.47 0.53 43.43
C ALA A 126 44.98 0.57 43.82
N TYR A 127 44.66 1.16 44.97
CA TYR A 127 43.28 1.35 45.42
C TYR A 127 42.48 2.24 44.48
N ARG A 128 43.01 3.40 44.08
CA ARG A 128 42.33 4.32 43.15
C ARG A 128 42.03 3.62 41.81
N ARG A 129 42.99 2.85 41.29
CA ARG A 129 42.78 2.02 40.09
C ARG A 129 41.65 1.01 40.29
N HIS A 130 41.70 0.25 41.39
CA HIS A 130 40.67 -0.73 41.71
C HIS A 130 39.28 -0.09 41.86
N ALA A 131 39.18 1.03 42.58
CA ALA A 131 37.93 1.76 42.77
C ALA A 131 37.34 2.27 41.45
N ALA A 132 38.18 2.80 40.55
CA ALA A 132 37.76 3.24 39.21
C ALA A 132 37.22 2.07 38.37
N VAL A 133 37.94 0.95 38.33
CA VAL A 133 37.52 -0.27 37.60
C VAL A 133 36.22 -0.80 38.17
N ARG A 134 36.11 -0.97 39.49
CA ARG A 134 34.89 -1.46 40.16
C ARG A 134 33.69 -0.54 39.95
N SER A 135 33.90 0.78 39.90
CA SER A 135 32.85 1.73 39.56
C SER A 135 32.36 1.56 38.11
N ALA A 136 33.29 1.41 37.16
CA ALA A 136 32.95 1.14 35.77
C ALA A 136 32.21 -0.20 35.58
N GLU A 137 32.68 -1.27 36.23
CA GLU A 137 32.01 -2.58 36.21
C GLU A 137 30.59 -2.52 36.75
N ARG A 138 30.36 -1.81 37.86
CA ARG A 138 29.01 -1.63 38.42
C ARG A 138 28.08 -0.92 37.43
N ARG A 139 28.55 0.16 36.80
CA ARG A 139 27.78 0.86 35.75
C ARG A 139 27.48 -0.04 34.56
N LEU A 140 28.46 -0.81 34.08
CA LEU A 140 28.29 -1.73 32.96
C LEU A 140 27.29 -2.85 33.30
N ARG A 141 27.40 -3.47 34.49
CA ARG A 141 26.45 -4.50 34.95
C ARG A 141 25.03 -3.95 35.03
N ALA A 142 24.85 -2.75 35.55
CA ALA A 142 23.54 -2.09 35.59
C ALA A 142 22.99 -1.84 34.17
N ALA A 143 23.81 -1.30 33.27
CA ALA A 143 23.42 -1.07 31.87
C ALA A 143 23.02 -2.38 31.17
N ILE A 144 23.81 -3.45 31.34
CA ILE A 144 23.51 -4.78 30.77
C ILE A 144 22.19 -5.32 31.35
N CYS A 145 21.95 -5.17 32.65
CA CYS A 145 20.70 -5.60 33.28
C CYS A 145 19.48 -4.89 32.67
N ILE A 146 19.55 -3.56 32.55
CA ILE A 146 18.49 -2.73 31.94
C ILE A 146 18.28 -3.13 30.48
N GLN A 147 19.37 -3.27 29.70
CA GLN A 147 19.29 -3.68 28.30
C GLN A 147 18.68 -5.07 28.13
N ARG A 148 19.06 -6.04 28.97
CA ARG A 148 18.49 -7.41 28.96
C ARG A 148 16.99 -7.36 29.27
N TRP A 149 16.59 -6.64 30.30
CA TRP A 149 15.18 -6.45 30.65
C TRP A 149 14.39 -5.81 29.51
N PHE A 150 14.90 -4.72 28.94
CA PHE A 150 14.23 -4.00 27.85
C PHE A 150 14.09 -4.88 26.59
N ARG A 151 15.14 -5.62 26.21
CA ARG A 151 15.09 -6.58 25.10
C ARG A 151 14.06 -7.69 25.36
N ALA A 152 13.98 -8.21 26.58
CA ALA A 152 12.96 -9.20 26.95
C ALA A 152 11.55 -8.62 26.87
N ARG A 153 11.34 -7.39 27.38
CA ARG A 153 10.06 -6.68 27.31
C ARG A 153 9.59 -6.42 25.88
N LEU A 154 10.51 -6.06 24.98
CA LEU A 154 10.23 -5.90 23.55
C LEU A 154 9.86 -7.22 22.86
N ARG A 155 10.52 -8.33 23.22
CA ARG A 155 10.13 -9.66 22.72
C ARG A 155 8.71 -10.03 23.15
N LEU A 156 8.37 -9.80 24.42
CA LEU A 156 7.02 -10.07 24.92
C LEU A 156 5.97 -9.21 24.21
N LYS A 157 6.23 -7.92 23.97
CA LYS A 157 5.30 -7.04 23.21
C LYS A 157 5.07 -7.56 21.79
N ARG A 158 6.13 -7.99 21.09
CA ARG A 158 6.02 -8.59 19.75
C ARG A 158 5.23 -9.89 19.77
N LEU A 159 5.47 -10.77 20.73
CA LEU A 159 4.70 -12.01 20.90
C LEU A 159 3.22 -11.71 21.13
N MET A 160 2.89 -10.75 22.01
CA MET A 160 1.51 -10.34 22.22
C MET A 160 0.85 -9.81 20.93
N GLN A 161 1.57 -9.02 20.11
CA GLN A 161 1.04 -8.54 18.82
C GLN A 161 0.77 -9.70 17.85
N ILE A 162 1.66 -10.68 17.78
CA ILE A 162 1.48 -11.89 16.96
C ILE A 162 0.30 -12.71 17.47
N CYS A 163 0.18 -12.93 18.77
CA CYS A 163 -0.96 -13.65 19.35
C CYS A 163 -2.30 -12.94 19.02
N HIS A 164 -2.35 -11.61 19.11
CA HIS A 164 -3.54 -10.85 18.73
C HIS A 164 -3.87 -10.97 17.24
N SER A 165 -2.88 -10.91 16.34
CA SER A 165 -3.13 -11.06 14.90
C SER A 165 -3.59 -12.47 14.55
N VAL A 166 -3.00 -13.49 15.18
CA VAL A 166 -3.43 -14.89 15.02
C VAL A 166 -4.87 -15.09 15.47
N VAL A 167 -5.26 -14.57 16.65
CA VAL A 167 -6.65 -14.64 17.13
C VAL A 167 -7.61 -13.89 16.20
N ALA A 168 -7.21 -12.72 15.67
CA ALA A 168 -8.03 -11.97 14.72
C ALA A 168 -8.26 -12.75 13.42
N ILE A 169 -7.21 -13.35 12.86
CA ILE A 169 -7.31 -14.19 11.66
C ILE A 169 -8.18 -15.42 11.95
N GLN A 170 -7.97 -16.11 13.08
CA GLN A 170 -8.79 -17.25 13.48
C GLN A 170 -10.27 -16.87 13.56
N ARG A 171 -10.61 -15.74 14.21
CA ARG A 171 -11.99 -15.23 14.27
C ARG A 171 -12.57 -14.97 12.88
N GLN A 172 -11.79 -14.35 11.99
CA GLN A 172 -12.24 -14.07 10.62
C GLN A 172 -12.48 -15.36 9.82
N VAL A 173 -11.61 -16.35 9.97
CA VAL A 173 -11.78 -17.67 9.34
C VAL A 173 -13.02 -18.38 9.87
N HIS A 174 -13.23 -18.40 11.19
CA HIS A 174 -14.44 -18.98 11.79
C HIS A 174 -15.72 -18.26 11.33
N ALA A 175 -15.71 -16.93 11.25
CA ALA A 175 -16.84 -16.16 10.76
C ALA A 175 -17.14 -16.45 9.29
N ARG A 176 -16.12 -16.50 8.42
CA ARG A 176 -16.28 -16.89 7.01
C ARG A 176 -16.84 -18.29 6.86
N ARG A 177 -16.32 -19.26 7.63
CA ARG A 177 -16.83 -20.63 7.63
C ARG A 177 -18.28 -20.68 8.06
N GLY A 178 -18.64 -19.97 9.13
CA GLY A 178 -20.03 -19.83 9.58
C GLY A 178 -20.95 -19.20 8.53
N GLN A 179 -20.49 -18.19 7.78
CA GLN A 179 -21.24 -17.61 6.67
C GLN A 179 -21.45 -18.61 5.52
N GLN A 180 -20.41 -19.36 5.16
CA GLN A 180 -20.49 -20.40 4.13
C GLN A 180 -21.47 -21.51 4.54
N ASP A 181 -21.40 -21.98 5.79
CA ASP A 181 -22.30 -23.01 6.31
C ASP A 181 -23.76 -22.52 6.34
N ARG A 182 -23.97 -21.24 6.70
CA ARG A 182 -25.30 -20.61 6.70
C ARG A 182 -25.85 -20.45 5.28
N ALA A 183 -25.03 -20.00 4.34
CA ALA A 183 -25.40 -19.91 2.93
C ALA A 183 -25.74 -21.29 2.35
N ALA A 184 -24.91 -22.31 2.63
CA ALA A 184 -25.16 -23.68 2.24
C ALA A 184 -26.50 -24.18 2.81
N SER A 185 -26.78 -23.91 4.09
CA SER A 185 -28.04 -24.27 4.74
C SER A 185 -29.26 -23.61 4.07
N VAL A 186 -29.17 -22.33 3.71
CA VAL A 186 -30.24 -21.59 3.00
C VAL A 186 -30.47 -22.18 1.61
N ILE A 187 -29.41 -22.43 0.84
CA ILE A 187 -29.50 -23.02 -0.50
C ILE A 187 -30.12 -24.42 -0.41
N GLN A 188 -29.65 -25.25 0.51
CA GLN A 188 -30.18 -26.60 0.73
C GLN A 188 -31.67 -26.56 1.12
N ALA A 189 -32.07 -25.65 2.02
CA ALA A 189 -33.47 -25.49 2.42
C ALA A 189 -34.34 -25.02 1.24
N ALA A 190 -33.86 -24.07 0.43
CA ALA A 190 -34.55 -23.60 -0.76
C ALA A 190 -34.73 -24.72 -1.80
N ALA A 191 -33.69 -25.51 -2.04
CA ALA A 191 -33.72 -26.66 -2.94
C ALA A 191 -34.73 -27.72 -2.46
N ARG A 192 -34.67 -28.11 -1.18
CA ARG A 192 -35.65 -29.04 -0.58
C ARG A 192 -37.08 -28.53 -0.74
N ARG A 193 -37.32 -27.25 -0.48
CA ARG A 193 -38.64 -26.62 -0.64
C ARG A 193 -39.10 -26.55 -2.10
N PHE A 194 -38.19 -26.32 -3.04
CA PHE A 194 -38.49 -26.34 -4.47
C PHE A 194 -38.89 -27.75 -4.92
N LEU A 195 -38.12 -28.78 -4.54
CA LEU A 195 -38.43 -30.17 -4.86
C LEU A 195 -39.81 -30.58 -4.30
N LEU A 196 -40.11 -30.20 -3.06
CA LEU A 196 -41.42 -30.45 -2.45
C LEU A 196 -42.55 -29.78 -3.26
N ARG A 197 -42.39 -28.48 -3.59
CA ARG A 197 -43.35 -27.75 -4.42
C ARG A 197 -43.52 -28.41 -5.79
N LYS A 198 -42.43 -28.86 -6.41
CA LYS A 198 -42.48 -29.51 -7.73
C LYS A 198 -43.24 -30.83 -7.69
N LYS A 199 -43.02 -31.64 -6.65
CA LYS A 199 -43.78 -32.88 -6.42
C LYS A 199 -45.26 -32.58 -6.20
N GLN A 200 -45.58 -31.54 -5.42
CA GLN A 200 -46.96 -31.14 -5.18
C GLN A 200 -47.64 -30.58 -6.44
N GLU A 201 -46.93 -29.82 -7.27
CA GLU A 201 -47.41 -29.35 -8.58
C GLU A 201 -47.70 -30.52 -9.52
N GLN A 202 -46.80 -31.51 -9.59
CA GLN A 202 -47.02 -32.72 -10.40
C GLN A 202 -48.28 -33.46 -9.95
N LEU A 203 -48.45 -33.62 -8.63
CA LEU A 203 -49.60 -34.30 -8.04
C LEU A 203 -50.90 -33.52 -8.30
N ARG A 204 -50.89 -32.19 -8.11
CA ARG A 204 -52.01 -31.29 -8.43
C ARG A 204 -52.35 -31.30 -9.92
N ALA A 205 -51.35 -31.24 -10.80
CA ALA A 205 -51.56 -31.31 -12.25
C ALA A 205 -52.18 -32.65 -12.67
N GLY A 206 -51.75 -33.74 -12.03
CA GLY A 206 -52.37 -35.06 -12.16
C GLY A 206 -53.85 -35.02 -11.74
N ILE A 207 -54.15 -34.52 -10.54
CA ILE A 207 -55.52 -34.37 -10.04
C ILE A 207 -56.38 -33.52 -10.98
N VAL A 208 -55.89 -32.35 -11.40
CA VAL A 208 -56.62 -31.43 -12.30
C VAL A 208 -56.86 -32.09 -13.65
N ARG A 209 -55.89 -32.83 -14.20
CA ARG A 209 -56.11 -33.62 -15.43
C ARG A 209 -57.22 -34.64 -15.25
N ILE A 210 -57.18 -35.42 -14.18
CA ILE A 210 -58.23 -36.41 -13.88
C ILE A 210 -59.59 -35.72 -13.73
N GLN A 211 -59.66 -34.64 -12.96
CA GLN A 211 -60.88 -33.86 -12.76
C GLN A 211 -61.41 -33.26 -14.08
N ALA A 212 -60.55 -32.72 -14.93
CA ALA A 212 -60.92 -32.16 -16.22
C ALA A 212 -61.41 -33.25 -17.19
N LEU A 213 -60.72 -34.40 -17.24
CA LEU A 213 -61.14 -35.56 -18.01
C LEU A 213 -62.51 -36.05 -17.55
N TRP A 214 -62.73 -36.17 -16.24
CA TRP A 214 -64.00 -36.57 -15.65
C TRP A 214 -65.11 -35.55 -15.93
N ARG A 215 -64.89 -34.25 -15.69
CA ARG A 215 -65.85 -33.18 -15.99
C ARG A 215 -66.22 -33.17 -17.48
N GLY A 216 -65.22 -33.32 -18.36
CA GLY A 216 -65.43 -33.42 -19.80
C GLY A 216 -66.22 -34.68 -20.19
N TYR A 217 -65.90 -35.84 -19.58
CA TYR A 217 -66.64 -37.09 -19.80
C TYR A 217 -68.10 -36.95 -19.33
N ALA A 218 -68.33 -36.45 -18.12
CA ALA A 218 -69.65 -36.23 -17.55
C ALA A 218 -70.48 -35.27 -18.41
N LEU A 219 -69.90 -34.16 -18.87
CA LEU A 219 -70.56 -33.23 -19.79
C LEU A 219 -70.89 -33.89 -21.14
N ARG A 220 -69.96 -34.65 -21.72
CA ARG A 220 -70.21 -35.38 -22.97
C ARG A 220 -71.29 -36.45 -22.81
N LYS A 221 -71.34 -37.13 -21.66
CA LYS A 221 -72.38 -38.10 -21.33
C LYS A 221 -73.76 -37.43 -21.17
N LYS A 222 -73.82 -36.26 -20.52
CA LYS A 222 -75.07 -35.50 -20.28
C LYS A 222 -75.58 -34.75 -21.52
N ASN A 223 -74.68 -34.13 -22.29
CA ASN A 223 -74.99 -33.38 -23.51
C ASN A 223 -74.78 -34.21 -24.79
N ASN A 224 -74.84 -35.55 -24.70
CA ASN A 224 -74.82 -36.44 -25.86
C ASN A 224 -76.16 -36.39 -26.63
N CYS A 225 -76.69 -35.19 -26.84
CA CYS A 225 -77.89 -34.96 -27.62
C CYS A 225 -77.56 -35.04 -29.12
N THR A 226 -78.58 -35.36 -29.92
CA THR A 226 -78.52 -35.50 -31.38
C THR A 226 -77.85 -34.30 -32.07
N LYS A 227 -78.05 -33.08 -31.54
CA LYS A 227 -77.48 -31.83 -32.05
C LYS A 227 -75.94 -31.79 -31.99
N ILE A 228 -75.32 -32.25 -30.90
CA ILE A 228 -73.84 -32.29 -30.79
C ILE A 228 -73.25 -33.43 -31.64
N ARG A 229 -73.96 -34.57 -31.78
CA ARG A 229 -73.56 -35.62 -32.73
C ARG A 229 -73.57 -35.08 -34.16
N ALA A 230 -74.64 -34.41 -34.59
CA ALA A 230 -74.75 -33.83 -35.92
C ALA A 230 -73.59 -32.87 -36.23
N ILE A 231 -73.28 -31.93 -35.32
CA ILE A 231 -72.14 -31.00 -35.49
C ILE A 231 -70.80 -31.74 -35.62
N ARG A 232 -70.58 -32.80 -34.82
CA ARG A 232 -69.33 -33.57 -34.86
C ARG A 232 -69.21 -34.35 -36.17
N THR A 233 -70.30 -34.96 -36.64
CA THR A 233 -70.37 -35.63 -37.93
C THR A 233 -70.16 -34.64 -39.08
N SER A 234 -70.75 -33.43 -39.01
CA SER A 234 -70.53 -32.37 -40.00
C SER A 234 -69.08 -31.87 -40.00
N LEU A 235 -68.45 -31.69 -38.84
CA LEU A 235 -67.03 -31.30 -38.77
C LEU A 235 -66.10 -32.41 -39.25
N GLN A 236 -66.43 -33.67 -39.01
CA GLN A 236 -65.67 -34.82 -39.52
C GLN A 236 -65.83 -34.97 -41.04
N ALA A 237 -67.03 -34.77 -41.58
CA ALA A 237 -67.27 -34.71 -43.01
C ALA A 237 -66.49 -33.56 -43.65
N LEU A 238 -66.59 -32.35 -43.10
CA LEU A 238 -65.81 -31.18 -43.56
C LEU A 238 -64.30 -31.41 -43.46
N SER A 239 -63.81 -32.11 -42.42
CA SER A 239 -62.39 -32.41 -42.25
C SER A 239 -61.91 -33.51 -43.20
N GLY A 240 -62.77 -34.46 -43.56
CA GLY A 240 -62.51 -35.50 -44.56
C GLY A 240 -62.54 -34.98 -45.99
N GLU A 241 -63.30 -33.90 -46.25
CA GLU A 241 -63.40 -33.23 -47.56
C GLU A 241 -62.31 -32.19 -47.82
N VAL A 242 -61.43 -31.90 -46.84
CA VAL A 242 -60.32 -30.94 -47.03
C VAL A 242 -59.34 -31.48 -48.05
N ARG A 243 -59.33 -30.90 -49.26
CA ARG A 243 -58.35 -31.22 -50.29
C ARG A 243 -56.97 -30.76 -49.83
N GLU A 244 -55.93 -31.45 -50.29
CA GLU A 244 -54.54 -31.06 -50.05
C GLU A 244 -54.26 -29.60 -50.45
N GLU A 245 -54.91 -29.12 -51.51
CA GLU A 245 -54.82 -27.74 -51.99
C GLU A 245 -55.34 -26.70 -50.99
N ASP A 246 -56.26 -27.07 -50.09
CA ASP A 246 -56.85 -26.17 -49.11
C ASP A 246 -56.00 -26.02 -47.84
N LYS A 247 -54.97 -26.86 -47.70
CA LYS A 247 -54.05 -26.79 -46.57
C LYS A 247 -53.19 -25.53 -46.66
N LEU A 248 -53.06 -24.85 -45.52
CA LEU A 248 -52.41 -23.55 -45.40
C LEU A 248 -51.05 -23.48 -46.10
N TYR A 249 -50.20 -24.51 -45.93
CA TYR A 249 -48.84 -24.56 -46.48
C TYR A 249 -48.83 -24.74 -48.02
N LYS A 250 -49.77 -25.50 -48.59
CA LYS A 250 -49.93 -25.66 -50.05
C LYS A 250 -50.52 -24.41 -50.69
N ARG A 251 -51.46 -23.74 -50.01
CA ARG A 251 -51.99 -22.43 -50.42
C ARG A 251 -50.90 -21.35 -50.45
N THR A 252 -49.98 -21.34 -49.46
CA THR A 252 -48.79 -20.46 -49.51
C THR A 252 -47.89 -20.78 -50.70
N ALA A 253 -47.58 -22.05 -50.94
CA ALA A 253 -46.69 -22.44 -52.04
C ALA A 253 -47.25 -22.03 -53.42
N LEU A 254 -48.56 -22.23 -53.64
CA LEU A 254 -49.23 -21.81 -54.87
C LEU A 254 -49.27 -20.29 -55.03
N ALA A 255 -49.56 -19.55 -53.96
CA ALA A 255 -49.59 -18.08 -54.00
C ALA A 255 -48.19 -17.48 -54.23
N LEU A 256 -47.14 -18.08 -53.64
CA LEU A 256 -45.74 -17.72 -53.93
C LEU A 256 -45.38 -17.98 -55.39
N TYR A 257 -45.76 -19.13 -55.92
CA TYR A 257 -45.55 -19.46 -57.33
C TYR A 257 -46.21 -18.42 -58.25
N HIS A 258 -47.48 -18.07 -57.99
CA HIS A 258 -48.18 -17.06 -58.79
C HIS A 258 -47.53 -15.68 -58.72
N LEU A 259 -47.04 -15.26 -57.55
CA LEU A 259 -46.36 -13.98 -57.36
C LEU A 259 -45.03 -13.87 -58.12
N LEU A 260 -44.29 -14.98 -58.20
CA LEU A 260 -42.96 -15.02 -58.83
C LEU A 260 -43.02 -15.21 -60.35
N THR A 261 -44.08 -15.86 -60.86
CA THR A 261 -44.13 -16.29 -62.27
C THR A 261 -45.11 -15.50 -63.14
N TYR A 262 -46.25 -15.02 -62.60
CA TYR A 262 -47.28 -14.38 -63.41
C TYR A 262 -47.05 -12.87 -63.54
N LYS A 263 -47.30 -12.34 -64.75
CA LYS A 263 -47.17 -10.90 -65.08
C LYS A 263 -48.49 -10.13 -65.05
N HIS A 264 -49.62 -10.83 -64.94
CA HIS A 264 -50.94 -10.21 -64.94
C HIS A 264 -51.33 -9.69 -63.54
N LEU A 265 -51.71 -8.41 -63.46
CA LEU A 265 -52.00 -7.72 -62.21
C LEU A 265 -53.09 -8.39 -61.36
N SER A 266 -54.11 -8.98 -61.99
CA SER A 266 -55.21 -9.68 -61.30
C SER A 266 -54.75 -10.95 -60.59
N ALA A 267 -53.90 -11.76 -61.22
CA ALA A 267 -53.32 -12.97 -60.63
C ALA A 267 -52.37 -12.63 -59.47
N VAL A 268 -51.57 -11.57 -59.65
CA VAL A 268 -50.69 -11.03 -58.60
C VAL A 268 -51.51 -10.53 -57.42
N LEU A 269 -52.59 -9.77 -57.65
CA LEU A 269 -53.45 -9.27 -56.58
C LEU A 269 -54.11 -10.40 -55.77
N GLU A 270 -54.59 -11.46 -56.43
CA GLU A 270 -55.22 -12.58 -55.73
C GLU A 270 -54.20 -13.41 -54.93
N ALA A 271 -53.00 -13.61 -55.48
CA ALA A 271 -51.88 -14.21 -54.75
C ALA A 271 -51.52 -13.39 -53.50
N LEU A 272 -51.49 -12.06 -53.60
CA LEU A 272 -51.20 -11.18 -52.46
C LEU A 272 -52.27 -11.22 -51.36
N LYS A 273 -53.55 -11.32 -51.73
CA LYS A 273 -54.64 -11.50 -50.75
C LYS A 273 -54.48 -12.81 -49.97
N HIS A 274 -54.15 -13.89 -50.67
CA HIS A 274 -53.87 -15.17 -50.01
C HIS A 274 -52.64 -15.08 -49.11
N LEU A 275 -51.55 -14.47 -49.59
CA LEU A 275 -50.32 -14.28 -48.82
C LEU A 275 -50.54 -13.42 -47.56
N GLU A 276 -51.42 -12.41 -47.59
CA GLU A 276 -51.77 -11.60 -46.41
C GLU A 276 -52.38 -12.46 -45.31
N VAL A 277 -53.35 -13.31 -45.64
CA VAL A 277 -54.07 -14.13 -44.66
C VAL A 277 -53.15 -15.20 -44.07
N VAL A 278 -52.37 -15.88 -44.89
CA VAL A 278 -51.51 -16.99 -44.44
C VAL A 278 -50.30 -16.50 -43.62
N THR A 279 -49.69 -15.35 -43.99
CA THR A 279 -48.61 -14.73 -43.22
C THR A 279 -49.11 -14.13 -41.92
N ARG A 280 -50.38 -13.71 -41.86
CA ARG A 280 -51.01 -13.34 -40.59
C ARG A 280 -51.16 -14.54 -39.66
N LEU A 281 -51.58 -15.70 -40.20
CA LEU A 281 -52.01 -16.86 -39.41
C LEU A 281 -50.90 -17.82 -38.98
N SER A 282 -49.74 -17.81 -39.65
CA SER A 282 -48.67 -18.78 -39.40
C SER A 282 -47.27 -18.17 -39.53
N PRO A 283 -46.43 -18.25 -38.48
CA PRO A 283 -45.05 -17.78 -38.55
C PRO A 283 -44.19 -18.59 -39.51
N ARG A 284 -44.50 -19.88 -39.74
CA ARG A 284 -43.82 -20.71 -40.75
C ARG A 284 -44.07 -20.21 -42.18
N CYS A 285 -45.28 -19.70 -42.45
CA CYS A 285 -45.58 -19.09 -43.74
C CYS A 285 -44.78 -17.79 -43.96
N CYS A 286 -44.45 -17.05 -42.90
CA CYS A 286 -43.54 -15.90 -42.99
C CYS A 286 -42.08 -16.31 -43.25
N GLU A 287 -41.64 -17.45 -42.72
CA GLU A 287 -40.32 -18.01 -42.99
C GLU A 287 -40.19 -18.48 -44.45
N ASP A 288 -41.16 -19.26 -44.93
CA ASP A 288 -41.22 -19.70 -46.33
C ASP A 288 -41.22 -18.49 -47.30
N MET A 289 -41.97 -17.43 -46.96
CA MET A 289 -41.99 -16.17 -47.72
C MET A 289 -40.59 -15.51 -47.77
N ALA A 290 -39.84 -15.50 -46.68
CA ALA A 290 -38.51 -14.91 -46.62
C ALA A 290 -37.47 -15.69 -47.44
N GLN A 291 -37.61 -17.02 -47.53
CA GLN A 291 -36.68 -17.88 -48.27
C GLN A 291 -37.01 -17.97 -49.76
N SER A 292 -38.27 -17.72 -50.16
CA SER A 292 -38.75 -17.87 -51.54
C SER A 292 -38.30 -16.79 -52.54
N GLY A 293 -37.55 -15.77 -52.11
CA GLY A 293 -37.21 -14.61 -52.95
C GLY A 293 -38.38 -13.65 -53.25
N ALA A 294 -39.59 -13.97 -52.76
CA ALA A 294 -40.79 -13.17 -52.99
C ALA A 294 -40.72 -11.75 -52.41
N ILE A 295 -39.93 -11.52 -51.35
CA ILE A 295 -39.78 -10.19 -50.75
C ILE A 295 -39.21 -9.17 -51.75
N GLY A 296 -38.18 -9.54 -52.53
CA GLY A 296 -37.63 -8.67 -53.57
C GLY A 296 -38.67 -8.36 -54.65
N GLN A 297 -39.47 -9.36 -55.05
CA GLN A 297 -40.55 -9.19 -56.02
C GLN A 297 -41.66 -8.27 -55.49
N LEU A 298 -41.97 -8.30 -54.19
CA LEU A 298 -42.90 -7.35 -53.57
C LEU A 298 -42.40 -5.90 -53.67
N PHE A 299 -41.12 -5.66 -53.41
CA PHE A 299 -40.53 -4.32 -53.56
C PHE A 299 -40.50 -3.86 -55.02
N LEU A 300 -40.21 -4.76 -55.98
CA LEU A 300 -40.30 -4.46 -57.41
C LEU A 300 -41.73 -4.11 -57.83
N LEU A 301 -42.73 -4.89 -57.38
CA LEU A 301 -44.15 -4.60 -57.61
C LEU A 301 -44.54 -3.23 -57.05
N ILE A 302 -44.15 -2.94 -55.81
CA ILE A 302 -44.38 -1.64 -55.16
C ILE A 302 -43.81 -0.48 -55.98
N ARG A 303 -42.59 -0.62 -56.52
CA ARG A 303 -41.95 0.42 -57.35
C ARG A 303 -42.63 0.60 -58.70
N SER A 304 -43.21 -0.46 -59.26
CA SER A 304 -43.90 -0.43 -60.55
C SER A 304 -45.35 0.06 -60.47
N CYS A 305 -45.93 0.11 -59.26
CA CYS A 305 -47.30 0.52 -59.02
C CYS A 305 -47.47 2.05 -59.00
N ASN A 306 -48.56 2.52 -59.63
CA ASN A 306 -49.00 3.93 -59.61
C ASN A 306 -50.23 4.13 -58.72
N ARG A 307 -50.80 5.34 -58.67
CA ARG A 307 -51.97 5.68 -57.83
C ARG A 307 -53.33 5.14 -58.34
N SER A 308 -53.36 4.24 -59.34
CA SER A 308 -54.63 3.64 -59.79
C SER A 308 -55.22 2.71 -58.74
N VAL A 309 -56.55 2.52 -58.74
CA VAL A 309 -57.25 1.70 -57.73
C VAL A 309 -56.72 0.26 -57.64
N PRO A 310 -56.43 -0.46 -58.75
CA PRO A 310 -55.85 -1.81 -58.66
C PRO A 310 -54.43 -1.82 -58.09
N CYS A 311 -53.60 -0.84 -58.47
CA CYS A 311 -52.24 -0.69 -57.94
C CYS A 311 -52.23 -0.33 -56.45
N MET A 312 -53.21 0.46 -55.98
CA MET A 312 -53.42 0.76 -54.56
C MET A 312 -53.69 -0.51 -53.74
N GLU A 313 -54.50 -1.42 -54.26
CA GLU A 313 -54.79 -2.68 -53.57
C GLU A 313 -53.57 -3.60 -53.53
N VAL A 314 -52.83 -3.70 -54.65
CA VAL A 314 -51.57 -4.44 -54.71
C VAL A 314 -50.57 -3.90 -53.68
N VAL A 315 -50.37 -2.58 -53.62
CA VAL A 315 -49.47 -1.95 -52.63
C VAL A 315 -49.98 -2.17 -51.20
N SER A 316 -51.28 -2.09 -50.95
CA SER A 316 -51.86 -2.30 -49.62
C SER A 316 -51.61 -3.71 -49.10
N TYR A 317 -51.85 -4.75 -49.93
CA TYR A 317 -51.58 -6.13 -49.54
C TYR A 317 -50.08 -6.41 -49.47
N ALA A 318 -49.27 -5.90 -50.39
CA ALA A 318 -47.81 -6.09 -50.37
C ALA A 318 -47.17 -5.49 -49.11
N VAL A 319 -47.52 -4.25 -48.75
CA VAL A 319 -47.02 -3.61 -47.52
C VAL A 319 -47.51 -4.35 -46.27
N GLN A 320 -48.75 -4.86 -46.27
CA GLN A 320 -49.28 -5.65 -45.15
C GLN A 320 -48.54 -6.98 -44.99
N VAL A 321 -48.24 -7.68 -46.08
CA VAL A 321 -47.45 -8.92 -46.08
C VAL A 321 -46.04 -8.65 -45.56
N LEU A 322 -45.36 -7.61 -46.07
CA LEU A 322 -44.04 -7.21 -45.59
C LEU A 322 -44.06 -6.86 -44.09
N LEU A 323 -45.13 -6.20 -43.63
CA LEU A 323 -45.33 -5.89 -42.21
C LEU A 323 -45.53 -7.14 -41.36
N HIS A 324 -46.27 -8.15 -41.83
CA HIS A 324 -46.42 -9.43 -41.11
C HIS A 324 -45.07 -10.14 -40.98
N VAL A 325 -44.31 -10.25 -42.08
CA VAL A 325 -42.99 -10.90 -42.11
C VAL A 325 -42.00 -10.19 -41.19
N ALA A 326 -41.97 -8.85 -41.19
CA ALA A 326 -41.10 -8.05 -40.34
C ALA A 326 -41.52 -8.06 -38.86
N LYS A 327 -42.82 -8.12 -38.54
CA LYS A 327 -43.32 -8.11 -37.16
C LYS A 327 -43.05 -9.40 -36.38
N VAL A 328 -42.93 -10.55 -37.06
CA VAL A 328 -42.56 -11.82 -36.42
C VAL A 328 -41.24 -11.68 -35.63
N ALA A 329 -40.32 -10.81 -36.07
CA ALA A 329 -39.06 -10.55 -35.38
C ALA A 329 -39.21 -9.87 -34.00
N LEU A 330 -40.23 -9.01 -33.79
CA LEU A 330 -40.40 -8.28 -32.52
C LEU A 330 -41.05 -9.13 -31.43
N GLN A 331 -42.00 -9.98 -31.80
CA GLN A 331 -42.70 -10.84 -30.83
C GLN A 331 -41.79 -11.92 -30.21
N PHE A 332 -40.73 -12.32 -30.92
CA PHE A 332 -39.74 -13.28 -30.41
C PHE A 332 -38.65 -12.61 -29.56
N ALA A 333 -38.21 -11.38 -29.88
CA ALA A 333 -37.18 -10.68 -29.11
C ALA A 333 -37.60 -10.38 -27.66
N GLU A 334 -38.85 -9.98 -27.43
CA GLU A 334 -39.40 -9.78 -26.07
C GLU A 334 -39.51 -11.09 -25.27
N GLN A 335 -39.77 -12.21 -25.96
CA GLN A 335 -39.83 -13.53 -25.33
C GLN A 335 -38.44 -14.10 -24.99
N VAL A 336 -37.42 -13.77 -25.77
CA VAL A 336 -36.03 -14.17 -25.50
C VAL A 336 -35.44 -13.34 -24.37
N LEU A 337 -35.62 -12.02 -24.34
CA LEU A 337 -35.17 -11.19 -23.20
C LEU A 337 -35.79 -11.64 -21.86
N THR A 338 -37.08 -11.99 -21.86
CA THR A 338 -37.75 -12.48 -20.63
C THR A 338 -37.33 -13.91 -20.24
N ARG A 339 -36.86 -14.73 -21.19
CA ARG A 339 -36.27 -16.06 -20.91
C ARG A 339 -34.80 -15.98 -20.50
N GLU A 340 -34.01 -15.10 -21.09
CA GLU A 340 -32.60 -14.91 -20.78
C GLU A 340 -32.40 -14.20 -19.44
N VAL A 341 -33.22 -13.21 -19.08
CA VAL A 341 -33.21 -12.64 -17.72
C VAL A 341 -33.60 -13.70 -16.67
N ARG A 342 -34.44 -14.69 -17.03
CA ARG A 342 -34.77 -15.86 -16.16
C ARG A 342 -33.68 -16.95 -16.14
N SER A 343 -32.85 -17.04 -17.18
CA SER A 343 -31.73 -17.98 -17.33
C SER A 343 -30.45 -17.44 -16.69
N ALA A 344 -30.18 -16.14 -16.79
CA ALA A 344 -29.09 -15.45 -16.10
C ALA A 344 -29.28 -15.46 -14.57
N MET A 345 -30.53 -15.55 -14.08
CA MET A 345 -30.83 -15.85 -12.67
C MET A 345 -30.66 -17.35 -12.30
N ARG A 346 -30.21 -18.21 -13.22
CA ARG A 346 -30.00 -19.66 -13.04
C ARG A 346 -28.70 -20.16 -13.66
N CYS A 347 -27.55 -19.63 -13.26
CA CYS A 347 -26.28 -20.33 -13.45
C CYS A 347 -25.60 -20.62 -12.10
N PRO A 348 -25.50 -21.89 -11.69
CA PRO A 348 -24.57 -22.33 -10.65
C PRO A 348 -23.29 -22.88 -11.28
N CYS A 349 -22.16 -22.28 -10.87
CA CYS A 349 -20.81 -22.89 -10.76
C CYS A 349 -20.25 -23.74 -11.92
N ALA A 350 -19.30 -23.17 -12.67
CA ALA A 350 -18.20 -23.92 -13.28
C ALA A 350 -16.93 -23.74 -12.42
N ARG A 351 -16.43 -24.83 -11.83
CA ARG A 351 -15.14 -24.88 -11.12
C ARG A 351 -14.00 -25.05 -12.14
N PRO A 352 -12.88 -24.31 -12.05
CA PRO A 352 -11.62 -24.79 -12.60
C PRO A 352 -11.08 -25.92 -11.70
N ARG A 353 -10.79 -27.09 -12.28
CA ARG A 353 -9.97 -28.13 -11.62
C ARG A 353 -8.53 -27.62 -11.55
N MET A 354 -8.06 -27.23 -10.36
CA MET A 354 -6.62 -27.13 -10.10
C MET A 354 -6.14 -28.43 -9.44
N SER A 355 -5.27 -29.13 -10.16
CA SER A 355 -4.41 -30.19 -9.64
C SER A 355 -3.36 -29.57 -8.70
N MET A 356 -3.31 -30.04 -7.46
CA MET A 356 -2.25 -29.73 -6.50
C MET A 356 -1.01 -30.61 -6.75
N PRO A 357 0.21 -30.06 -6.79
CA PRO A 357 1.42 -30.84 -6.60
C PRO A 357 1.77 -30.97 -5.09
N SER A 358 2.27 -32.14 -4.70
CA SER A 358 2.81 -32.44 -3.36
C SER A 358 4.28 -31.97 -3.21
N PRO A 359 4.80 -31.86 -1.96
CA PRO A 359 5.88 -30.94 -1.63
C PRO A 359 7.27 -31.58 -1.79
N VAL A 360 8.20 -30.83 -2.39
CA VAL A 360 9.65 -31.12 -2.31
C VAL A 360 10.36 -29.89 -1.74
N ARG A 361 11.27 -30.18 -0.80
CA ARG A 361 12.10 -29.25 -0.01
C ARG A 361 12.68 -28.09 -0.83
N ALA A 362 12.62 -26.89 -0.26
CA ALA A 362 13.46 -25.77 -0.68
C ALA A 362 14.31 -25.30 0.52
N SER A 363 15.61 -25.55 0.43
CA SER A 363 16.65 -24.87 1.20
C SER A 363 16.95 -23.50 0.58
N ALA A 364 17.30 -22.58 1.47
CA ALA A 364 17.76 -21.20 1.30
C ALA A 364 18.43 -20.79 -0.03
N GLY A 365 18.12 -19.56 -0.47
CA GLY A 365 18.89 -18.83 -1.49
C GLY A 365 18.25 -17.49 -1.82
N VAL A 366 18.70 -16.43 -1.14
CA VAL A 366 18.40 -15.03 -1.40
C VAL A 366 19.18 -14.56 -2.63
N SER A 367 18.53 -14.00 -3.66
CA SER A 367 18.93 -12.74 -4.31
C SER A 367 17.96 -12.37 -5.44
N GLY A 368 17.69 -11.08 -5.60
CA GLY A 368 16.63 -10.55 -6.45
C GLY A 368 16.88 -10.60 -7.95
N THR A 369 15.78 -10.62 -8.69
CA THR A 369 15.66 -10.09 -10.06
C THR A 369 14.21 -9.62 -10.22
N VAL A 370 14.03 -8.31 -10.39
CA VAL A 370 12.75 -7.69 -10.72
C VAL A 370 12.52 -7.92 -12.21
N PHE A 371 11.57 -8.78 -12.55
CA PHE A 371 11.05 -8.90 -13.92
C PHE A 371 9.92 -7.90 -14.13
N VAL A 372 10.04 -7.14 -15.21
CA VAL A 372 9.04 -6.21 -15.77
C VAL A 372 7.81 -7.02 -16.21
N PHE A 373 6.63 -6.65 -15.72
CA PHE A 373 5.35 -7.16 -16.24
C PHE A 373 4.76 -6.09 -17.16
N ASP A 374 4.75 -6.38 -18.46
CA ASP A 374 4.00 -5.63 -19.47
C ASP A 374 2.49 -5.83 -19.27
N GLY A 375 1.75 -4.72 -19.33
CA GLY A 375 0.30 -4.69 -19.27
C GLY A 375 -0.31 -4.98 -20.65
N ALA A 376 -1.17 -5.99 -20.72
CA ALA A 376 -2.11 -6.17 -21.83
C ALA A 376 -3.47 -6.61 -21.25
N PHE A 377 -4.33 -5.62 -20.96
CA PHE A 377 -5.76 -5.84 -20.70
C PHE A 377 -6.47 -6.01 -22.06
N GLY A 378 -6.64 -7.27 -22.50
CA GLY A 378 -7.46 -7.62 -23.63
C GLY A 378 -8.94 -7.73 -23.23
N SER A 379 -9.71 -6.69 -23.53
CA SER A 379 -11.17 -6.74 -23.59
C SER A 379 -11.60 -7.56 -24.80
N GLY A 380 -12.01 -8.81 -24.59
CA GLY A 380 -12.35 -9.68 -25.72
C GLY A 380 -12.95 -11.03 -25.34
N HIS A 381 -13.92 -11.09 -24.43
CA HIS A 381 -14.76 -12.29 -24.25
C HIS A 381 -16.11 -11.90 -23.60
N PHE A 382 -17.00 -11.29 -24.38
CA PHE A 382 -18.41 -11.14 -23.98
C PHE A 382 -19.41 -11.31 -25.15
N LEU A 383 -18.97 -11.76 -26.32
CA LEU A 383 -19.79 -11.92 -27.52
C LEU A 383 -19.65 -13.32 -28.10
N THR A 384 -20.18 -14.35 -27.42
CA THR A 384 -20.34 -15.69 -28.04
C THR A 384 -21.33 -16.61 -27.32
N LEU A 385 -22.44 -16.06 -26.81
CA LEU A 385 -23.55 -16.86 -26.26
C LEU A 385 -24.89 -16.22 -26.65
N ALA A 386 -25.30 -16.36 -27.92
CA ALA A 386 -26.64 -16.01 -28.38
C ALA A 386 -27.01 -16.82 -29.65
N SER A 387 -26.93 -18.15 -29.56
CA SER A 387 -27.29 -19.04 -30.69
C SER A 387 -28.31 -20.06 -30.21
N GLY A 388 -29.56 -19.63 -30.03
CA GLY A 388 -30.71 -20.52 -29.81
C GLY A 388 -31.54 -20.63 -31.09
N PRO A 389 -32.27 -21.71 -31.33
CA PRO A 389 -33.06 -21.90 -32.57
C PRO A 389 -34.15 -20.83 -32.81
N GLY A 390 -34.49 -20.03 -31.79
CA GLY A 390 -35.37 -18.86 -31.95
C GLY A 390 -34.67 -17.57 -32.37
N SER A 391 -33.36 -17.42 -32.12
CA SER A 391 -32.56 -16.27 -32.59
C SER A 391 -32.18 -16.40 -34.08
N GLU A 392 -32.14 -17.63 -34.60
CA GLU A 392 -31.90 -17.90 -36.02
C GLU A 392 -33.10 -17.49 -36.90
N LEU A 393 -34.34 -17.68 -36.43
CA LEU A 393 -35.55 -17.19 -37.10
C LEU A 393 -35.64 -15.65 -37.07
N TYR A 394 -35.18 -15.05 -35.96
CA TYR A 394 -35.16 -13.60 -35.73
C TYR A 394 -34.28 -12.85 -36.73
N GLU A 395 -33.09 -13.38 -37.02
CA GLU A 395 -32.21 -12.77 -38.02
C GLU A 395 -32.76 -12.99 -39.45
N ARG A 396 -33.36 -14.13 -39.74
CA ARG A 396 -33.74 -14.50 -41.12
C ARG A 396 -34.87 -13.66 -41.73
N THR A 397 -36.01 -13.46 -41.05
CA THR A 397 -37.18 -12.82 -41.70
C THR A 397 -37.08 -11.30 -41.78
N ALA A 398 -36.55 -10.63 -40.75
CA ALA A 398 -36.35 -9.17 -40.78
C ALA A 398 -35.13 -8.79 -41.63
N ALA A 399 -34.02 -9.54 -41.58
CA ALA A 399 -32.90 -9.29 -42.47
C ALA A 399 -33.27 -9.53 -43.94
N ALA A 400 -34.13 -10.50 -44.25
CA ALA A 400 -34.59 -10.69 -45.63
C ALA A 400 -35.39 -9.49 -46.19
N VAL A 401 -36.10 -8.75 -45.33
CA VAL A 401 -36.77 -7.49 -45.74
C VAL A 401 -35.78 -6.33 -45.83
N CYS A 402 -34.79 -6.26 -44.94
CA CYS A 402 -33.74 -5.22 -44.97
C CYS A 402 -32.68 -5.43 -46.06
N ALA A 403 -32.46 -6.67 -46.51
CA ALA A 403 -31.44 -7.02 -47.50
C ALA A 403 -31.81 -6.64 -48.94
N VAL A 404 -33.03 -6.16 -49.18
CA VAL A 404 -33.44 -5.67 -50.50
C VAL A 404 -32.86 -4.26 -50.73
N ASP A 405 -32.10 -4.10 -51.81
CA ASP A 405 -31.51 -2.82 -52.21
C ASP A 405 -32.58 -1.71 -52.33
N SER A 406 -32.29 -0.53 -51.77
CA SER A 406 -33.20 0.62 -51.78
C SER A 406 -34.59 0.35 -51.15
N CYS A 407 -34.71 -0.61 -50.22
CA CYS A 407 -35.96 -0.86 -49.50
C CYS A 407 -36.45 0.40 -48.73
N VAL A 408 -35.55 1.08 -48.03
CA VAL A 408 -35.83 2.32 -47.29
C VAL A 408 -36.28 3.44 -48.23
N ASP A 409 -35.60 3.63 -49.36
CA ASP A 409 -35.97 4.65 -50.37
C ASP A 409 -37.34 4.37 -50.97
N THR A 410 -37.66 3.10 -51.21
CA THR A 410 -38.95 2.67 -51.73
C THR A 410 -40.08 2.95 -50.73
N LEU A 411 -39.87 2.68 -49.44
CA LEU A 411 -40.83 3.00 -48.37
C LEU A 411 -41.00 4.51 -48.17
N LEU A 412 -39.91 5.29 -48.21
CA LEU A 412 -39.99 6.76 -48.18
C LEU A 412 -40.74 7.31 -49.40
N GLY A 413 -40.53 6.71 -50.57
CA GLY A 413 -41.28 7.00 -51.79
C GLY A 413 -42.78 6.75 -51.62
N LEU A 414 -43.17 5.62 -51.02
CA LEU A 414 -44.56 5.32 -50.68
C LEU A 414 -45.16 6.33 -49.70
N LEU A 415 -44.41 6.74 -48.67
CA LEU A 415 -44.88 7.75 -47.73
C LEU A 415 -45.13 9.11 -48.41
N ARG A 416 -44.27 9.51 -49.35
CA ARG A 416 -44.48 10.73 -50.16
C ARG A 416 -45.66 10.57 -51.13
N MET A 417 -45.81 9.39 -51.71
CA MET A 417 -46.83 9.10 -52.72
C MET A 417 -48.22 8.90 -52.14
N TYR A 418 -48.37 8.32 -50.94
CA TYR A 418 -49.67 8.01 -50.34
C TYR A 418 -50.02 8.86 -49.13
N ARG A 419 -49.21 9.88 -48.84
CA ARG A 419 -49.64 10.99 -48.00
C ARG A 419 -50.87 11.65 -48.61
N GLU A 420 -51.97 11.61 -47.88
CA GLU A 420 -53.25 12.14 -48.31
C GLU A 420 -53.17 13.63 -48.70
N LYS A 421 -53.49 13.94 -49.96
CA LYS A 421 -53.60 15.32 -50.45
C LYS A 421 -55.06 15.80 -50.36
N PRO A 422 -55.32 17.10 -50.17
CA PRO A 422 -56.68 17.62 -50.16
C PRO A 422 -57.36 17.33 -51.52
N GLY A 423 -58.53 16.67 -51.49
CA GLY A 423 -59.31 16.31 -52.69
C GLY A 423 -59.11 14.88 -53.24
N ASP A 424 -58.32 14.02 -52.58
CA ASP A 424 -58.15 12.62 -52.99
C ASP A 424 -59.47 11.83 -52.85
N ARG A 425 -59.95 11.22 -53.95
CA ARG A 425 -61.20 10.41 -53.98
C ARG A 425 -61.13 9.09 -53.19
N VAL A 426 -59.95 8.71 -52.69
CA VAL A 426 -59.68 7.42 -52.04
C VAL A 426 -58.82 7.59 -50.78
N ALA A 427 -59.17 8.58 -49.94
CA ALA A 427 -58.41 8.97 -48.76
C ALA A 427 -58.23 7.83 -47.74
N ASP A 428 -59.25 7.00 -47.51
CA ASP A 428 -59.18 5.94 -46.50
C ASP A 428 -58.17 4.83 -46.86
N LYS A 429 -58.08 4.45 -48.16
CA LYS A 429 -57.12 3.44 -48.61
C LYS A 429 -55.69 3.99 -48.60
N SER A 430 -55.48 5.25 -49.00
CA SER A 430 -54.15 5.87 -48.96
C SER A 430 -53.67 6.09 -47.52
N GLY A 431 -54.55 6.49 -46.60
CA GLY A 431 -54.27 6.55 -45.17
C GLY A 431 -53.87 5.20 -44.57
N SER A 432 -54.56 4.11 -44.95
CA SER A 432 -54.17 2.76 -44.51
C SER A 432 -52.81 2.31 -45.07
N ILE A 433 -52.49 2.62 -46.33
CA ILE A 433 -51.17 2.29 -46.90
C ILE A 433 -50.08 3.11 -46.19
N PHE A 434 -50.33 4.39 -45.96
CA PHE A 434 -49.41 5.31 -45.29
C PHE A 434 -49.10 4.85 -43.86
N THR A 435 -50.13 4.57 -43.05
CA THR A 435 -49.96 4.09 -41.66
C THR A 435 -49.20 2.76 -41.57
N ARG A 436 -49.52 1.79 -42.45
CA ARG A 436 -48.82 0.50 -42.51
C ARG A 436 -47.37 0.65 -42.97
N THR A 437 -47.11 1.55 -43.91
CA THR A 437 -45.75 1.87 -44.40
C THR A 437 -44.92 2.51 -43.29
N CYS A 438 -45.48 3.44 -42.51
CA CYS A 438 -44.84 4.00 -41.31
C CYS A 438 -44.53 2.90 -40.28
N CYS A 439 -45.49 2.01 -40.00
CA CYS A 439 -45.26 0.89 -39.08
C CYS A 439 -44.15 -0.04 -39.58
N LEU A 440 -44.13 -0.36 -40.87
CA LEU A 440 -43.10 -1.20 -41.48
C LEU A 440 -41.72 -0.53 -41.36
N LEU A 441 -41.62 0.76 -41.69
CA LEU A 441 -40.39 1.52 -41.58
C LEU A 441 -39.88 1.58 -40.14
N ALA A 442 -40.75 1.80 -39.16
CA ALA A 442 -40.40 1.80 -37.73
C ALA A 442 -39.89 0.42 -37.26
N VAL A 443 -40.48 -0.68 -37.74
CA VAL A 443 -40.03 -2.04 -37.43
C VAL A 443 -38.65 -2.31 -38.03
N LEU A 444 -38.42 -1.92 -39.29
CA LEU A 444 -37.12 -2.13 -39.96
C LEU A 444 -36.00 -1.27 -39.32
N LEU A 445 -36.29 -0.02 -38.93
CA LEU A 445 -35.34 0.87 -38.24
C LEU A 445 -34.95 0.38 -36.84
N LYS A 446 -35.81 -0.43 -36.19
CA LYS A 446 -35.50 -1.11 -34.92
C LYS A 446 -34.67 -2.38 -35.13
N ALA A 447 -34.86 -3.08 -36.25
CA ALA A 447 -34.17 -4.34 -36.55
C ALA A 447 -32.74 -4.14 -37.06
N THR A 448 -32.46 -3.04 -37.77
CA THR A 448 -31.09 -2.71 -38.23
C THR A 448 -30.23 -2.21 -37.06
N GLY A 449 -29.22 -2.99 -36.68
CA GLY A 449 -28.24 -2.65 -35.66
C GLY A 449 -27.58 -1.29 -35.92
N ARG A 450 -27.30 -0.55 -34.84
CA ARG A 450 -27.01 0.89 -34.77
C ARG A 450 -25.80 1.42 -35.57
N ALA A 451 -25.09 0.62 -36.36
CA ALA A 451 -23.77 1.01 -36.87
C ALA A 451 -23.59 1.04 -38.40
N SER A 452 -24.38 0.34 -39.20
CA SER A 452 -24.06 0.19 -40.64
C SER A 452 -24.74 1.19 -41.60
N ASP A 453 -25.69 2.02 -41.16
CA ASP A 453 -26.48 2.88 -42.07
C ASP A 453 -26.78 4.29 -41.51
N ALA A 454 -25.77 4.96 -40.93
CA ALA A 454 -25.92 6.32 -40.40
C ALA A 454 -26.45 7.33 -41.44
N GLN A 455 -26.05 7.15 -42.72
CA GLN A 455 -26.50 7.99 -43.83
C GLN A 455 -27.99 7.78 -44.17
N ASN A 456 -28.50 6.54 -44.09
CA ASN A 456 -29.92 6.27 -44.31
C ASN A 456 -30.77 6.79 -43.14
N ARG A 457 -30.28 6.70 -41.89
CA ARG A 457 -31.00 7.26 -40.74
C ARG A 457 -31.14 8.79 -40.83
N ALA A 458 -30.11 9.51 -41.26
CA ALA A 458 -30.18 10.96 -41.48
C ALA A 458 -31.16 11.34 -42.61
N LYS A 459 -31.06 10.67 -43.77
CA LYS A 459 -31.99 10.87 -44.91
C LYS A 459 -33.45 10.58 -44.54
N VAL A 460 -33.68 9.50 -43.79
CA VAL A 460 -35.00 9.13 -43.29
C VAL A 460 -35.51 10.18 -42.30
N ALA A 461 -34.67 10.64 -41.36
CA ALA A 461 -35.04 11.67 -40.39
C ALA A 461 -35.49 12.98 -41.08
N ASP A 462 -34.73 13.47 -42.06
CA ASP A 462 -35.07 14.69 -42.80
C ASP A 462 -36.40 14.55 -43.56
N CYS A 463 -36.58 13.40 -44.24
CA CYS A 463 -37.80 13.10 -44.99
C CYS A 463 -39.03 12.98 -44.08
N VAL A 464 -38.90 12.25 -42.97
CA VAL A 464 -39.97 12.02 -42.00
C VAL A 464 -40.34 13.32 -41.27
N CYS A 465 -39.37 14.16 -40.91
CA CYS A 465 -39.62 15.49 -40.32
C CYS A 465 -40.41 16.40 -41.27
N SER A 466 -40.07 16.40 -42.56
CA SER A 466 -40.84 17.12 -43.58
C SER A 466 -42.28 16.59 -43.67
N ILE A 467 -42.45 15.27 -43.75
CA ILE A 467 -43.77 14.60 -43.80
C ILE A 467 -44.58 14.83 -42.52
N TYR A 468 -43.93 14.90 -41.35
CA TYR A 468 -44.58 15.14 -40.06
C TYR A 468 -45.19 16.54 -39.98
N ARG A 469 -44.42 17.61 -40.24
CA ARG A 469 -44.94 19.00 -40.22
C ARG A 469 -46.18 19.15 -41.09
N LEU A 470 -46.09 18.53 -42.25
CA LEU A 470 -47.07 18.52 -43.31
C LEU A 470 -48.32 17.66 -42.99
N THR A 471 -48.19 16.60 -42.19
CA THR A 471 -49.30 15.77 -41.70
C THR A 471 -49.94 16.38 -40.44
N ALA A 472 -49.15 16.97 -39.55
CA ALA A 472 -49.58 17.67 -38.35
C ALA A 472 -50.39 18.93 -38.67
N HIS A 473 -49.95 19.72 -39.67
CA HIS A 473 -50.68 20.90 -40.13
C HIS A 473 -52.08 20.54 -40.69
N LYS A 474 -52.16 19.45 -41.48
CA LYS A 474 -53.44 18.94 -41.99
C LYS A 474 -54.34 18.42 -40.86
N HIS A 475 -53.81 17.66 -39.90
CA HIS A 475 -54.58 17.18 -38.75
C HIS A 475 -55.18 18.35 -37.95
N ARG A 476 -54.43 19.45 -37.77
CA ARG A 476 -54.95 20.68 -37.15
C ARG A 476 -56.09 21.29 -37.98
N ALA A 477 -55.90 21.45 -39.29
CA ALA A 477 -56.91 21.99 -40.20
C ALA A 477 -58.21 21.14 -40.28
N ASP A 478 -58.10 19.80 -40.25
CA ASP A 478 -59.27 18.90 -40.26
C ASP A 478 -59.98 18.86 -38.89
N SER A 479 -59.23 19.06 -37.79
CA SER A 479 -59.81 19.25 -36.44
C SER A 479 -60.59 20.56 -36.34
N GLU A 480 -60.10 21.63 -36.96
CA GLU A 480 -60.79 22.94 -37.03
C GLU A 480 -62.05 22.87 -37.92
N ARG A 481 -62.02 22.13 -39.03
CA ARG A 481 -63.19 21.92 -39.90
C ARG A 481 -64.30 21.07 -39.27
N THR A 482 -63.94 20.13 -38.40
CA THR A 482 -64.93 19.31 -37.65
C THR A 482 -65.59 20.10 -36.52
N LEU A 483 -64.92 21.14 -35.99
CA LEU A 483 -65.48 22.09 -35.02
C LEU A 483 -66.48 23.09 -35.64
N HIS A 484 -66.38 23.38 -36.94
CA HIS A 484 -67.22 24.36 -37.64
C HIS A 484 -68.42 23.78 -38.42
N ARG A 485 -68.73 22.49 -38.26
CA ARG A 485 -69.98 21.90 -38.79
C ARG A 485 -71.10 22.13 -37.75
N PRO A 486 -72.10 23.01 -37.99
CA PRO A 486 -73.14 23.25 -37.00
C PRO A 486 -74.00 21.99 -36.86
N SER A 487 -73.82 21.29 -35.75
CA SER A 487 -74.72 20.24 -35.32
C SER A 487 -75.99 20.90 -34.80
N HIS A 488 -76.98 21.05 -35.68
CA HIS A 488 -78.38 21.10 -35.28
C HIS A 488 -78.65 19.82 -34.47
N ASN A 489 -78.78 19.96 -33.16
CA ASN A 489 -79.80 19.35 -32.31
C ASN A 489 -79.33 19.33 -30.85
N SER A 490 -79.75 20.36 -30.14
CA SER A 490 -80.02 20.32 -28.71
C SER A 490 -81.27 19.47 -28.45
N SER A 491 -81.26 18.66 -27.40
CA SER A 491 -82.29 18.68 -26.35
C SER A 491 -82.18 17.50 -25.37
N VAL A 492 -82.17 17.90 -24.09
CA VAL A 492 -82.89 17.29 -22.96
C VAL A 492 -82.39 15.95 -22.41
N SER A 493 -81.80 16.06 -21.23
CA SER A 493 -81.60 14.98 -20.26
C SER A 493 -82.91 14.68 -19.51
N LEU A 494 -83.29 13.41 -19.42
CA LEU A 494 -84.31 12.89 -18.49
C LEU A 494 -83.72 11.73 -17.67
N PRO A 495 -84.15 11.50 -16.41
CA PRO A 495 -83.47 10.59 -15.49
C PRO A 495 -83.92 9.12 -15.61
N HIS A 496 -82.91 8.26 -15.71
CA HIS A 496 -82.77 6.88 -15.24
C HIS A 496 -84.05 6.09 -14.83
N LEU A 497 -84.52 5.26 -15.77
CA LEU A 497 -85.16 3.97 -15.51
C LEU A 497 -84.16 2.86 -15.91
N PRO A 498 -83.95 1.79 -15.11
CA PRO A 498 -83.14 0.67 -15.54
C PRO A 498 -83.96 -0.22 -16.49
N GLU A 499 -83.75 -0.05 -17.79
CA GLU A 499 -84.13 -1.05 -18.77
C GLU A 499 -83.33 -2.34 -18.52
N SER A 500 -84.04 -3.46 -18.52
CA SER A 500 -83.43 -4.77 -18.70
C SER A 500 -83.42 -5.07 -20.20
N PRO A 501 -82.24 -5.31 -20.83
CA PRO A 501 -82.23 -6.06 -22.07
C PRO A 501 -81.32 -7.29 -21.95
N ALA A 502 -81.95 -8.44 -22.17
CA ALA A 502 -81.30 -9.61 -22.70
C ALA A 502 -80.48 -9.21 -23.96
N ARG A 503 -79.15 -9.21 -23.84
CA ARG A 503 -78.27 -9.33 -24.99
C ARG A 503 -77.61 -10.69 -24.94
N ALA A 504 -78.07 -11.54 -25.85
CA ALA A 504 -77.39 -12.75 -26.26
C ALA A 504 -75.88 -12.46 -26.34
N ARG A 505 -75.12 -13.07 -25.43
CA ARG A 505 -73.67 -13.00 -25.43
C ARG A 505 -73.22 -13.69 -26.71
N MET A 506 -72.96 -12.88 -27.74
CA MET A 506 -72.32 -13.32 -28.97
C MET A 506 -70.99 -13.94 -28.54
N VAL A 507 -70.92 -15.27 -28.56
CA VAL A 507 -69.72 -16.01 -28.20
C VAL A 507 -68.63 -15.52 -29.15
N ALA A 508 -67.64 -14.82 -28.61
CA ALA A 508 -66.48 -14.40 -29.38
C ALA A 508 -65.93 -15.64 -30.10
N ARG A 509 -65.79 -15.56 -31.43
CA ARG A 509 -65.12 -16.60 -32.21
C ARG A 509 -63.79 -16.91 -31.51
N LEU A 510 -63.52 -18.19 -31.24
CA LEU A 510 -62.26 -18.64 -30.68
C LEU A 510 -61.11 -18.11 -31.56
N GLN A 511 -60.41 -17.10 -31.06
CA GLN A 511 -59.21 -16.53 -31.66
C GLN A 511 -58.02 -17.37 -31.16
N PRO A 512 -57.06 -17.78 -32.02
CA PRO A 512 -55.84 -18.48 -31.59
C PRO A 512 -55.09 -17.70 -30.49
N GLU A 513 -54.40 -18.39 -29.58
CA GLU A 513 -53.76 -17.77 -28.40
C GLU A 513 -52.79 -16.61 -28.75
N TRP A 514 -52.14 -16.64 -29.91
CA TRP A 514 -51.24 -15.58 -30.35
C TRP A 514 -51.98 -14.36 -30.94
N VAL A 515 -53.25 -14.49 -31.31
CA VAL A 515 -54.15 -13.36 -31.63
C VAL A 515 -54.72 -12.73 -30.35
N LEU A 516 -54.91 -13.54 -29.30
CA LEU A 516 -55.39 -13.08 -27.99
C LEU A 516 -54.31 -12.35 -27.16
N ARG A 517 -53.02 -12.61 -27.40
CA ARG A 517 -51.91 -11.79 -26.87
C ARG A 517 -51.65 -10.55 -27.73
N ARG A 518 -52.65 -9.69 -27.91
CA ARG A 518 -52.41 -8.30 -28.28
C ARG A 518 -51.84 -7.59 -27.04
N GLU A 519 -50.54 -7.68 -26.82
CA GLU A 519 -49.86 -6.64 -26.03
C GLU A 519 -49.89 -5.36 -26.87
N ASN A 520 -50.90 -4.53 -26.59
CA ASN A 520 -50.93 -3.06 -26.64
C ASN A 520 -50.04 -2.30 -27.64
N VAL A 521 -49.81 -2.79 -28.86
CA VAL A 521 -49.63 -1.87 -29.99
C VAL A 521 -51.03 -1.44 -30.35
N GLN A 522 -51.47 -0.32 -29.75
CA GLN A 522 -52.65 0.42 -30.15
C GLN A 522 -52.75 0.36 -31.68
N GLU A 523 -53.90 -0.03 -32.25
CA GLU A 523 -54.10 0.10 -33.69
C GLU A 523 -53.85 1.57 -34.01
N ILE A 524 -52.68 1.88 -34.56
CA ILE A 524 -52.33 3.23 -34.97
C ILE A 524 -53.21 3.51 -36.18
N THR A 525 -54.39 4.05 -35.91
CA THR A 525 -55.40 4.33 -36.93
C THR A 525 -55.18 5.67 -37.59
N THR A 526 -54.46 6.59 -36.92
CA THR A 526 -54.24 7.94 -37.43
C THR A 526 -52.88 8.08 -38.13
N PRO A 527 -52.83 8.71 -39.33
CA PRO A 527 -51.58 9.01 -40.04
C PRO A 527 -50.56 9.79 -39.19
N LEU A 528 -51.03 10.68 -38.30
CA LEU A 528 -50.17 11.48 -37.42
C LEU A 528 -49.43 10.61 -36.40
N GLN A 529 -50.14 9.74 -35.68
CA GLN A 529 -49.53 8.81 -34.72
C GLN A 529 -48.55 7.84 -35.40
N ALA A 530 -48.83 7.46 -36.65
CA ALA A 530 -47.94 6.57 -37.41
C ALA A 530 -46.60 7.23 -37.75
N VAL A 531 -46.61 8.52 -38.11
CA VAL A 531 -45.37 9.28 -38.37
C VAL A 531 -44.63 9.55 -37.06
N GLN A 532 -45.35 9.86 -35.97
CA GLN A 532 -44.77 10.04 -34.64
C GLN A 532 -44.02 8.79 -34.17
N LEU A 533 -44.59 7.60 -34.38
CA LEU A 533 -43.91 6.33 -34.10
C LEU A 533 -42.55 6.25 -34.81
N VAL A 534 -42.48 6.62 -36.10
CA VAL A 534 -41.22 6.59 -36.86
C VAL A 534 -40.22 7.60 -36.27
N MET A 535 -40.67 8.80 -35.91
CA MET A 535 -39.81 9.81 -35.27
C MET A 535 -39.27 9.36 -33.91
N ASP A 536 -40.11 8.75 -33.07
CA ASP A 536 -39.69 8.18 -31.78
C ASP A 536 -38.65 7.07 -31.98
N THR A 537 -38.82 6.22 -33.00
CA THR A 537 -37.81 5.19 -33.32
C THR A 537 -36.47 5.73 -33.82
N LEU A 538 -36.45 6.95 -34.35
CA LEU A 538 -35.24 7.65 -34.78
C LEU A 538 -34.64 8.53 -33.67
N GLY A 539 -35.38 8.79 -32.58
CA GLY A 539 -34.95 9.67 -31.49
C GLY A 539 -34.92 11.15 -31.89
N VAL A 540 -35.72 11.56 -32.88
CA VAL A 540 -35.74 12.93 -33.40
C VAL A 540 -36.84 13.73 -32.70
N PRO A 541 -36.55 14.90 -32.11
CA PRO A 541 -37.56 15.71 -31.44
C PRO A 541 -38.63 16.22 -32.42
N TYR A 542 -39.86 16.36 -31.95
CA TYR A 542 -40.96 16.91 -32.75
C TYR A 542 -40.71 18.40 -33.05
N PRO A 543 -40.64 18.80 -34.34
CA PRO A 543 -40.38 20.18 -34.74
C PRO A 543 -41.61 21.10 -34.59
#